data_AF-A0A1E7FCR9-F1
#
_entry.id   AF-A0A1E7FCR9-F1
#
_cell.length_a   1.000
_cell.length_b   1.000
_cell.length_c   1.000
_cell.angle_alpha   90.00
_cell.angle_beta   90.00
_cell.angle_gamma   90.00
#
_symmetry.space_group_name_H-M   'P 1'
#
loop_
_entity.id
_entity.type
_entity.pdbx_description
1 polymer ?
#
loop_
_entity_poly.entity_id
_entity_poly.type
_entity_poly.pdbx_seq_one_letter_code
_entity_poly.pdbx_strand_id
1 'polypeptide(L)'
;MSSDGNERNGNGIGNRRKLRVLVITMGGSRKKQIEDLFSDKSMSSTFESPTFSDGVLSRSLRNRYHFFRIANEAGLLPEQEWIAIQNAYEQNNILNEQNKRKDYNDQDRDLDLDRDDCTVTIVPFPCLEHLEEDLSVMMDGELDNCATTTTTTTTREKNDVGRIEEEEEEKDEKSDTKNNETNHIHNKPGGNLCWGAYAYWMSNEGYESLMGTLRNDVGAILWKGKRQRHYSVKPIDKILPRQTIANFGSSSVQISSQPAFFRAPMLTSKIHSKWDPGFCDATEYQLQSNNLDWYNLSLTDTEREIVSHHNISGKWITEMELQSSSNVDIDASASANNTAI
;
A
#
# COMPACT_ATOMS: atom_id res chain seq x y z
N MET A 1 -58.00 37.42 -8.92
CA MET A 1 -57.78 35.97 -9.02
C MET A 1 -56.89 35.72 -10.22
N SER A 2 -55.58 35.83 -10.01
CA SER A 2 -54.55 35.39 -10.96
C SER A 2 -53.41 34.87 -10.11
N SER A 3 -53.28 33.55 -10.08
CA SER A 3 -52.24 32.82 -9.35
C SER A 3 -51.19 32.40 -10.37
N ASP A 4 -50.17 33.23 -10.53
CA ASP A 4 -48.99 32.91 -11.34
C ASP A 4 -48.09 31.94 -10.57
N GLY A 5 -48.09 30.69 -11.03
CA GLY A 5 -47.22 29.61 -10.58
C GLY A 5 -45.83 29.76 -11.19
N ASN A 6 -44.85 30.05 -10.33
CA ASN A 6 -43.45 30.19 -10.71
C ASN A 6 -42.78 28.80 -10.70
N GLU A 7 -42.84 28.08 -11.82
CA GLU A 7 -42.08 26.85 -12.05
C GLU A 7 -40.59 27.18 -12.17
N ARG A 8 -39.85 26.92 -11.08
CA ARG A 8 -38.39 26.98 -11.07
C ARG A 8 -37.84 25.81 -11.90
N ASN A 9 -37.44 26.13 -13.13
CA ASN A 9 -36.65 25.28 -14.01
C ASN A 9 -35.49 24.62 -13.24
N GLY A 10 -35.58 23.31 -13.09
CA GLY A 10 -34.58 22.47 -12.45
C GLY A 10 -33.24 22.56 -13.18
N ASN A 11 -32.22 22.94 -12.41
CA ASN A 11 -30.81 23.00 -12.75
C ASN A 11 -30.36 21.89 -13.70
N GLY A 12 -29.66 22.30 -14.77
CA GLY A 12 -28.98 21.41 -15.69
C GLY A 12 -28.07 20.43 -14.96
N ILE A 13 -28.49 19.17 -14.92
CA ILE A 13 -27.61 18.05 -14.63
C ILE A 13 -26.63 18.02 -15.80
N GLY A 14 -25.50 18.71 -15.65
CA GLY A 14 -24.44 18.70 -16.65
C GLY A 14 -24.14 17.25 -17.01
N ASN A 15 -24.03 16.96 -18.31
CA ASN A 15 -23.73 15.63 -18.84
C ASN A 15 -22.40 15.14 -18.25
N ARG A 16 -22.47 14.49 -17.08
CA ARG A 16 -21.33 13.83 -16.46
C ARG A 16 -20.99 12.66 -17.36
N ARG A 17 -19.75 12.65 -17.87
CA ARG A 17 -19.25 11.53 -18.66
C ARG A 17 -19.33 10.27 -17.79
N LYS A 18 -19.86 9.20 -18.36
CA LYS A 18 -19.91 7.90 -17.68
C LYS A 18 -18.49 7.37 -17.48
N LEU A 19 -18.28 6.64 -16.40
CA LEU A 19 -16.98 6.05 -16.08
C LEU A 19 -16.76 4.80 -16.94
N ARG A 20 -15.56 4.68 -17.52
CA ARG A 20 -15.14 3.49 -18.26
C ARG A 20 -14.39 2.54 -17.34
N VAL A 21 -14.67 1.24 -17.43
CA VAL A 21 -14.09 0.23 -16.56
C VAL A 21 -13.31 -0.77 -17.39
N LEU A 22 -12.04 -0.99 -17.03
CA LEU A 22 -11.23 -2.08 -17.57
C LEU A 22 -11.28 -3.27 -16.63
N VAL A 23 -11.66 -4.43 -17.15
CA VAL A 23 -11.76 -5.69 -16.42
C VAL A 23 -10.73 -6.67 -16.98
N ILE A 24 -9.76 -7.03 -16.15
CA ILE A 24 -8.72 -8.00 -16.50
C ILE A 24 -9.18 -9.38 -16.01
N THR A 25 -9.54 -10.25 -16.94
CA THR A 25 -10.04 -11.60 -16.63
C THR A 25 -9.70 -12.59 -17.74
N MET A 26 -9.52 -13.87 -17.41
CA MET A 26 -9.31 -14.94 -18.39
C MET A 26 -10.60 -15.35 -19.13
N GLY A 27 -11.65 -14.52 -19.08
CA GLY A 27 -12.95 -14.81 -19.69
C GLY A 27 -13.83 -15.76 -18.86
N GLY A 28 -14.57 -16.63 -19.55
CA GLY A 28 -15.43 -17.67 -18.95
C GLY A 28 -16.67 -17.13 -18.24
N SER A 29 -17.20 -17.91 -17.29
CA SER A 29 -18.39 -17.58 -16.49
C SER A 29 -18.26 -16.25 -15.75
N ARG A 30 -17.04 -15.92 -15.29
CA ARG A 30 -16.75 -14.67 -14.59
C ARG A 30 -16.96 -13.43 -15.47
N LYS A 31 -16.58 -13.50 -16.76
CA LYS A 31 -16.83 -12.39 -17.71
C LYS A 31 -18.33 -12.13 -17.83
N LYS A 32 -19.12 -13.19 -18.02
CA LYS A 32 -20.59 -13.11 -18.13
C LYS A 32 -21.22 -12.51 -16.86
N GLN A 33 -20.81 -12.94 -15.68
CA GLN A 33 -21.32 -12.38 -14.41
C GLN A 33 -21.06 -10.88 -14.28
N ILE A 34 -19.89 -10.41 -14.77
CA ILE A 34 -19.56 -8.98 -14.75
C ILE A 34 -20.38 -8.23 -15.81
N GLU A 35 -20.56 -8.79 -17.01
CA GLU A 35 -21.44 -8.21 -18.03
C GLU A 35 -22.89 -8.09 -17.52
N ASP A 36 -23.41 -9.12 -16.86
CA ASP A 36 -24.74 -9.13 -16.25
C ASP A 36 -24.85 -8.05 -15.16
N LEU A 37 -23.81 -7.88 -14.31
CA LEU A 37 -23.75 -6.84 -13.29
C LEU A 37 -23.79 -5.42 -13.89
N PHE A 38 -23.01 -5.17 -14.94
CA PHE A 38 -22.97 -3.86 -15.59
C PHE A 38 -24.19 -3.58 -16.48
N SER A 39 -24.99 -4.61 -16.78
CA SER A 39 -26.26 -4.48 -17.50
C SER A 39 -27.40 -3.97 -16.61
N ASP A 40 -27.22 -3.98 -15.29
CA ASP A 40 -28.20 -3.39 -14.37
C ASP A 40 -28.37 -1.88 -14.64
N LYS A 41 -29.62 -1.41 -14.56
CA LYS A 41 -30.00 -0.01 -14.72
C LYS A 41 -29.30 0.90 -13.70
N SER A 42 -29.05 0.37 -12.50
CA SER A 42 -28.31 1.09 -11.45
C SER A 42 -26.89 1.44 -11.91
N MET A 43 -26.16 0.47 -12.47
CA MET A 43 -24.79 0.62 -12.94
C MET A 43 -24.71 1.44 -14.24
N SER A 44 -25.57 1.15 -15.21
CA SER A 44 -25.55 1.82 -16.52
C SER A 44 -25.85 3.32 -16.46
N SER A 45 -26.41 3.83 -15.36
CA SER A 45 -26.57 5.26 -15.11
C SER A 45 -25.22 5.98 -14.94
N THR A 46 -24.22 5.28 -14.39
CA THR A 46 -22.93 5.85 -13.95
C THR A 46 -21.75 5.34 -14.80
N PHE A 47 -21.84 4.12 -15.30
CA PHE A 47 -20.76 3.42 -16.01
C PHE A 47 -21.10 3.16 -17.48
N GLU A 48 -20.08 3.19 -18.34
CA GLU A 48 -20.14 2.58 -19.66
C GLU A 48 -20.01 1.06 -19.54
N SER A 49 -20.33 0.34 -20.62
CA SER A 49 -20.11 -1.11 -20.65
C SER A 49 -18.64 -1.44 -20.37
N PRO A 50 -18.36 -2.45 -19.53
CA PRO A 50 -17.00 -2.78 -19.15
C PRO A 50 -16.22 -3.27 -20.37
N THR A 51 -14.97 -2.84 -20.44
CA THR A 51 -14.01 -3.28 -21.44
C THR A 51 -13.18 -4.42 -20.85
N PHE A 52 -12.95 -5.47 -21.62
CA PHE A 52 -12.24 -6.65 -21.13
C PHE A 52 -10.88 -6.78 -21.79
N SER A 53 -9.85 -7.09 -20.99
CA SER A 53 -8.58 -7.60 -21.51
C SER A 53 -8.39 -9.05 -21.08
N ASP A 54 -7.55 -9.76 -21.81
CA ASP A 54 -7.03 -11.07 -21.38
C ASP A 54 -6.27 -10.96 -20.05
N GLY A 55 -5.90 -12.10 -19.47
CA GLY A 55 -5.12 -12.14 -18.25
C GLY A 55 -3.76 -11.45 -18.41
N VAL A 56 -3.53 -10.40 -17.63
CA VAL A 56 -2.27 -9.66 -17.59
C VAL A 56 -1.53 -9.96 -16.29
N LEU A 57 -0.21 -10.16 -16.39
CA LEU A 57 0.66 -10.26 -15.21
C LEU A 57 0.64 -8.96 -14.41
N SER A 58 0.45 -9.04 -13.08
CA SER A 58 0.39 -7.87 -12.20
C SER A 58 1.62 -6.96 -12.31
N ARG A 59 2.81 -7.52 -12.63
CA ARG A 59 4.04 -6.75 -12.84
C ARG A 59 3.95 -5.79 -14.04
N SER A 60 3.23 -6.17 -15.09
CA SER A 60 3.07 -5.36 -16.29
C SER A 60 2.22 -4.12 -16.00
N LEU A 61 1.22 -4.24 -15.12
CA LEU A 61 0.35 -3.13 -14.73
C LEU A 61 1.04 -2.08 -13.85
N ARG A 62 2.18 -2.42 -13.23
CA ARG A 62 2.95 -1.45 -12.42
C ARG A 62 3.66 -0.39 -13.28
N ASN A 63 3.97 -0.73 -14.53
CA ASN A 63 4.53 0.22 -15.47
C ASN A 63 3.39 0.98 -16.15
N ARG A 64 3.35 2.30 -15.96
CA ARG A 64 2.30 3.17 -16.50
C ARG A 64 2.17 3.06 -18.02
N TYR A 65 3.27 2.94 -18.75
CA TYR A 65 3.26 2.75 -20.21
C TYR A 65 2.59 1.43 -20.61
N HIS A 66 2.95 0.33 -19.95
CA HIS A 66 2.34 -0.98 -20.20
C HIS A 66 0.86 -1.01 -19.84
N PHE A 67 0.46 -0.34 -18.76
CA PHE A 67 -0.96 -0.18 -18.41
C PHE A 67 -1.74 0.50 -19.54
N PHE A 68 -1.25 1.62 -20.07
CA PHE A 68 -1.94 2.33 -21.17
C PHE A 68 -1.98 1.52 -22.46
N ARG A 69 -0.91 0.78 -22.76
CA ARG A 69 -0.90 -0.14 -23.90
C ARG A 69 -2.03 -1.17 -23.79
N ILE A 70 -2.18 -1.81 -22.63
CA ILE A 70 -3.24 -2.80 -22.39
C ILE A 70 -4.62 -2.14 -22.45
N ALA A 71 -4.76 -0.93 -21.92
CA ALA A 71 -6.01 -0.18 -21.99
C ALA A 71 -6.41 0.14 -23.44
N ASN A 72 -5.46 0.49 -24.31
CA ASN A 72 -5.69 0.68 -25.74
C ASN A 72 -6.01 -0.65 -26.45
N GLU A 73 -5.23 -1.70 -26.20
CA GLU A 73 -5.46 -3.04 -26.75
C GLU A 73 -6.86 -3.57 -26.39
N ALA A 74 -7.36 -3.26 -25.20
CA ALA A 74 -8.72 -3.61 -24.78
C ALA A 74 -9.81 -2.73 -25.42
N GLY A 75 -9.46 -1.55 -25.94
CA GLY A 75 -10.40 -0.56 -26.49
C GLY A 75 -10.92 0.46 -25.46
N LEU A 76 -10.33 0.52 -24.27
CA LEU A 76 -10.66 1.51 -23.24
C LEU A 76 -10.10 2.89 -23.62
N LEU A 77 -8.87 2.91 -24.13
CA LEU A 77 -8.12 4.10 -24.50
C LEU A 77 -8.18 4.33 -26.02
N PRO A 78 -8.73 5.47 -26.48
CA PRO A 78 -8.77 5.81 -27.90
C PRO A 78 -7.39 5.83 -28.56
N GLU A 79 -7.32 5.49 -29.84
CA GLU A 79 -6.06 5.41 -30.59
C GLU A 79 -5.29 6.74 -30.62
N GLN A 80 -6.01 7.86 -30.72
CA GLN A 80 -5.37 9.18 -30.74
C GLN A 80 -4.67 9.50 -29.41
N GLU A 81 -5.27 9.10 -28.28
CA GLU A 81 -4.69 9.28 -26.95
C GLU A 81 -3.49 8.34 -26.76
N TRP A 82 -3.59 7.11 -27.28
CA TRP A 82 -2.48 6.15 -27.26
C TRP A 82 -1.26 6.65 -28.03
N ILE A 83 -1.45 7.16 -29.25
CA ILE A 83 -0.36 7.75 -30.06
C ILE A 83 0.31 8.90 -29.31
N ALA A 84 -0.45 9.77 -28.65
CA ALA A 84 0.11 10.87 -27.85
C ALA A 84 0.97 10.36 -26.68
N ILE A 85 0.50 9.32 -25.97
CA ILE A 85 1.25 8.68 -24.88
C ILE A 85 2.52 8.02 -25.40
N GLN A 86 2.45 7.34 -26.54
CA GLN A 86 3.60 6.70 -27.18
C GLN A 86 4.68 7.73 -27.54
N ASN A 87 4.30 8.82 -28.22
CA ASN A 87 5.21 9.90 -28.59
C ASN A 87 5.88 10.53 -27.36
N ALA A 88 5.11 10.79 -26.29
CA ALA A 88 5.65 11.33 -25.05
C ALA A 88 6.64 10.37 -24.36
N TYR A 89 6.38 9.06 -24.43
CA TYR A 89 7.28 8.05 -23.90
C TYR A 89 8.60 7.97 -24.68
N GLU A 90 8.53 7.99 -26.01
CA GLU A 90 9.70 7.99 -26.90
C GLU A 90 10.57 9.24 -26.69
N GLN A 91 9.95 10.42 -26.60
CA GLN A 91 10.65 11.68 -26.31
C GLN A 91 11.38 11.64 -24.96
N ASN A 92 10.74 11.11 -23.92
CA ASN A 92 11.38 10.96 -22.60
C ASN A 92 12.56 9.98 -22.63
N ASN A 93 12.48 8.90 -23.41
CA ASN A 93 13.59 7.96 -23.55
C ASN A 93 14.79 8.62 -24.26
N ILE A 94 14.53 9.37 -25.34
CA ILE A 94 15.58 10.12 -26.06
C ILE A 94 16.26 11.12 -25.11
N LEU A 95 15.49 11.87 -24.32
CA LEU A 95 16.02 12.84 -23.37
C LEU A 95 16.87 12.15 -22.28
N ASN A 96 16.40 11.03 -21.76
CA ASN A 96 17.14 10.24 -20.77
C ASN A 96 18.45 9.68 -21.33
N GLU A 97 18.48 9.26 -22.60
CA GLU A 97 19.71 8.82 -23.26
C GLU A 97 20.69 9.98 -23.50
N GLN A 98 20.19 11.15 -23.88
CA GLN A 98 21.02 12.35 -24.02
C GLN A 98 21.64 12.78 -22.70
N ASN A 99 20.87 12.73 -21.60
CA ASN A 99 21.39 13.06 -20.27
C ASN A 99 22.45 12.06 -19.80
N LYS A 100 22.23 10.76 -19.99
CA LYS A 100 23.25 9.74 -19.69
C LYS A 100 24.55 9.98 -20.45
N ARG A 101 24.48 10.39 -21.73
CA ARG A 101 25.68 10.70 -22.52
C ARG A 101 26.43 11.93 -22.01
N LYS A 102 25.73 12.93 -21.48
CA LYS A 102 26.36 14.10 -20.84
C LYS A 102 27.14 13.69 -19.59
N ASP A 103 26.53 12.87 -18.73
CA ASP A 103 27.17 12.38 -17.49
C ASP A 103 28.48 11.61 -17.76
N TYR A 104 28.53 10.82 -18.84
CA TYR A 104 29.76 10.12 -19.25
C TYR A 104 30.85 11.05 -19.80
N ASN A 105 30.48 12.13 -20.50
CA ASN A 105 31.46 13.05 -21.07
C ASN A 105 32.07 14.01 -20.04
N ASP A 106 31.37 14.28 -18.93
CA ASP A 106 31.91 15.09 -17.83
C ASP A 106 32.84 14.28 -16.91
N GLN A 107 32.73 12.95 -16.87
CA GLN A 107 33.63 12.09 -16.07
C GLN A 107 35.05 11.95 -16.64
N ASP A 108 35.28 12.28 -17.91
CA ASP A 108 36.60 12.23 -18.56
C ASP A 108 37.37 13.57 -18.52
N ARG A 109 36.85 14.62 -17.83
CA ARG A 109 37.51 15.94 -17.73
C ARG A 109 38.26 16.21 -16.42
N ASP A 110 38.17 15.36 -15.41
CA ASP A 110 38.78 15.61 -14.09
C ASP A 110 39.86 14.59 -13.72
N LEU A 111 40.96 14.57 -14.47
CA LEU A 111 42.14 13.76 -14.13
C LEU A 111 43.46 14.54 -13.98
N ASP A 112 43.46 15.86 -13.90
CA ASP A 112 44.68 16.61 -13.56
C ASP A 112 44.35 18.00 -12.99
N LEU A 113 44.03 18.09 -11.69
CA LEU A 113 44.34 19.28 -10.88
C LEU A 113 44.52 18.85 -9.41
N ASP A 114 45.77 18.76 -8.98
CA ASP A 114 46.16 18.87 -7.57
C ASP A 114 45.54 20.13 -6.97
N ARG A 115 44.62 19.97 -6.02
CA ARG A 115 44.13 21.09 -5.22
C ARG A 115 43.77 20.68 -3.81
N ASP A 116 44.56 21.24 -2.89
CA ASP A 116 44.38 21.29 -1.45
C ASP A 116 42.99 21.82 -1.04
N ASP A 117 42.51 21.31 0.10
CA ASP A 117 41.48 21.86 0.99
C ASP A 117 40.35 22.68 0.34
N CYS A 118 39.21 22.03 0.05
CA CYS A 118 37.91 22.69 -0.05
C CYS A 118 36.76 21.81 0.47
N THR A 119 35.97 22.40 1.34
CA THR A 119 34.72 21.92 1.93
C THR A 119 33.65 21.64 0.87
N VAL A 120 32.98 20.49 0.98
CA VAL A 120 31.84 20.10 0.15
C VAL A 120 30.65 21.03 0.41
N THR A 121 30.22 21.78 -0.59
CA THR A 121 28.93 22.50 -0.59
C THR A 121 27.98 21.77 -1.53
N ILE A 122 26.94 21.17 -0.96
CA ILE A 122 25.77 20.66 -1.69
C ILE A 122 24.84 21.86 -1.86
N VAL A 123 24.57 22.27 -3.09
CA VAL A 123 23.59 23.34 -3.37
C VAL A 123 22.24 22.71 -3.74
N PRO A 124 21.15 23.07 -3.05
CA PRO A 124 19.80 22.69 -3.43
C PRO A 124 19.17 23.75 -4.37
N PHE A 125 19.40 23.65 -5.70
CA PHE A 125 18.70 24.40 -6.81
C PHE A 125 18.69 25.97 -6.75
N PRO A 126 18.27 26.75 -7.79
CA PRO A 126 18.22 26.60 -9.26
C PRO A 126 19.19 27.58 -10.00
N CYS A 127 19.24 27.55 -11.34
CA CYS A 127 19.98 28.54 -12.16
C CYS A 127 19.31 29.93 -12.17
N LEU A 128 20.12 30.99 -12.35
CA LEU A 128 19.81 32.43 -12.23
C LEU A 128 18.55 32.90 -12.98
N GLU A 129 18.25 32.27 -14.11
CA GLU A 129 17.11 32.59 -14.98
C GLU A 129 15.75 32.34 -14.29
N HIS A 130 15.68 31.34 -13.40
CA HIS A 130 14.47 31.04 -12.62
C HIS A 130 14.27 32.00 -11.44
N LEU A 131 15.35 32.69 -11.02
CA LEU A 131 15.27 33.71 -9.98
C LEU A 131 14.66 35.00 -10.52
N GLU A 132 14.89 35.35 -11.79
CA GLU A 132 14.34 36.56 -12.42
C GLU A 132 12.83 36.42 -12.71
N GLU A 133 12.37 35.22 -13.04
CA GLU A 133 10.94 34.91 -13.25
C GLU A 133 10.17 34.92 -11.92
N ASP A 134 10.73 34.33 -10.86
CA ASP A 134 10.16 34.42 -9.50
C ASP A 134 10.17 35.86 -8.95
N LEU A 135 11.20 36.66 -9.25
CA LEU A 135 11.25 38.08 -8.89
C LEU A 135 10.20 38.90 -9.65
N SER A 136 9.85 38.54 -10.89
CA SER A 136 8.77 39.21 -11.64
C SER A 136 7.38 38.94 -11.04
N VAL A 137 7.13 37.71 -10.58
CA VAL A 137 5.89 37.33 -9.90
C VAL A 137 5.77 37.98 -8.52
N MET A 138 6.89 38.24 -7.84
CA MET A 138 6.91 38.94 -6.56
C MET A 138 6.74 40.45 -6.69
N MET A 139 7.13 41.08 -7.80
CA MET A 139 6.95 42.53 -8.02
C MET A 139 5.52 42.90 -8.43
N ASP A 140 4.74 41.97 -8.98
CA ASP A 140 3.33 42.19 -9.36
C ASP A 140 2.33 41.83 -8.22
N GLY A 141 2.83 41.50 -7.03
CA GLY A 141 2.06 41.00 -5.89
C GLY A 141 1.98 41.91 -4.66
N GLU A 142 2.09 43.24 -4.80
CA GLU A 142 1.67 44.16 -3.75
C GLU A 142 0.17 44.44 -3.87
N LEU A 143 -0.64 43.87 -2.96
CA LEU A 143 -1.65 44.62 -2.20
C LEU A 143 -2.16 43.77 -1.01
N ASP A 144 -1.93 44.33 0.19
CA ASP A 144 -2.54 44.08 1.50
C ASP A 144 -1.92 43.07 2.50
N ASN A 145 -1.04 43.65 3.34
CA ASN A 145 -1.07 43.70 4.81
C ASN A 145 -0.84 42.43 5.68
N CYS A 146 0.17 42.54 6.56
CA CYS A 146 0.08 42.54 8.04
C CYS A 146 1.16 41.68 8.76
N ALA A 147 2.25 42.35 9.14
CA ALA A 147 2.96 42.38 10.45
C ALA A 147 2.47 41.40 11.57
N THR A 148 3.24 40.77 12.48
CA THR A 148 4.50 41.07 13.20
C THR A 148 4.91 39.85 14.10
N THR A 149 6.20 39.48 14.10
CA THR A 149 7.12 39.01 15.21
C THR A 149 6.67 37.96 16.27
N THR A 150 7.44 36.91 16.65
CA THR A 150 8.59 36.98 17.60
C THR A 150 9.34 35.64 17.76
N THR A 151 10.67 35.75 17.89
CA THR A 151 11.70 34.72 18.11
C THR A 151 11.86 34.30 19.58
N THR A 152 12.20 33.04 19.87
CA THR A 152 12.95 32.70 21.10
C THR A 152 13.90 31.52 20.87
N THR A 153 15.17 31.72 21.19
CA THR A 153 16.26 30.74 21.17
C THR A 153 16.45 30.17 22.58
N THR A 154 16.74 28.88 22.73
CA THR A 154 17.26 28.35 23.99
C THR A 154 18.27 27.23 23.73
N THR A 155 19.52 27.50 24.09
CA THR A 155 20.64 26.57 24.24
C THR A 155 20.39 25.64 25.43
N ARG A 156 20.78 24.36 25.33
CA ARG A 156 20.80 23.43 26.47
C ARG A 156 22.15 22.73 26.59
N GLU A 157 22.74 22.93 27.76
CA GLU A 157 24.02 22.43 28.23
C GLU A 157 24.02 20.91 28.45
N LYS A 158 25.19 20.31 28.24
CA LYS A 158 25.53 18.94 28.66
C LYS A 158 25.94 18.97 30.13
N ASN A 159 25.42 18.02 30.92
CA ASN A 159 26.03 17.65 32.20
C ASN A 159 26.26 16.14 32.25
N ASP A 160 27.38 15.82 32.86
CA ASP A 160 28.15 14.57 32.83
C ASP A 160 28.35 14.15 34.30
N VAL A 161 27.72 13.05 34.74
CA VAL A 161 27.90 12.33 36.03
C VAL A 161 27.19 10.98 35.83
N GLY A 162 27.65 9.79 36.22
CA GLY A 162 28.83 9.35 36.96
C GLY A 162 28.84 7.81 36.95
N ARG A 163 30.06 7.30 37.06
CA ARG A 163 30.54 5.92 37.14
C ARG A 163 30.00 5.15 38.34
N ILE A 164 29.56 3.90 38.15
CA ILE A 164 29.63 2.84 39.18
C ILE A 164 30.08 1.55 38.48
N GLU A 165 31.18 1.02 39.01
CA GLU A 165 31.80 -0.27 38.72
C GLU A 165 31.12 -1.35 39.56
N GLU A 166 30.91 -2.54 39.00
CA GLU A 166 30.89 -3.79 39.78
C GLU A 166 31.41 -4.91 38.86
N GLU A 167 32.52 -5.51 39.31
CA GLU A 167 33.23 -6.67 38.79
C GLU A 167 32.61 -7.98 39.30
N GLU A 168 33.21 -9.09 38.86
CA GLU A 168 33.01 -10.52 39.24
C GLU A 168 32.00 -11.31 38.38
N GLU A 169 32.27 -12.51 37.89
CA GLU A 169 33.49 -13.30 37.72
C GLU A 169 33.19 -14.41 36.68
N GLU A 170 34.10 -14.53 35.72
CA GLU A 170 34.66 -15.74 35.10
C GLU A 170 34.06 -17.14 35.44
N LYS A 171 33.64 -17.95 34.43
CA LYS A 171 34.45 -19.07 33.86
C LYS A 171 33.71 -20.12 33.00
N ASP A 172 34.53 -20.61 32.04
CA ASP A 172 34.62 -21.96 31.45
C ASP A 172 33.93 -22.32 30.12
N GLU A 173 34.72 -22.09 29.06
CA GLU A 173 35.39 -23.08 28.18
C GLU A 173 34.61 -24.07 27.27
N LYS A 174 34.88 -23.86 25.97
CA LYS A 174 35.27 -24.83 24.90
C LYS A 174 34.27 -25.89 24.40
N SER A 175 33.98 -25.81 23.10
CA SER A 175 34.61 -26.74 22.14
C SER A 175 34.42 -26.30 20.69
N ASP A 176 35.52 -26.28 19.96
CA ASP A 176 35.63 -26.19 18.52
C ASP A 176 34.86 -27.30 17.79
N THR A 177 34.11 -26.95 16.74
CA THR A 177 34.04 -27.81 15.55
C THR A 177 33.86 -26.94 14.30
N LYS A 178 34.98 -26.73 13.59
CA LYS A 178 35.01 -26.29 12.20
C LYS A 178 34.38 -27.38 11.34
N ASN A 179 33.37 -27.02 10.54
CA ASN A 179 33.19 -27.67 9.24
C ASN A 179 32.76 -26.63 8.20
N ASN A 180 33.67 -26.45 7.25
CA ASN A 180 33.54 -25.64 6.05
C ASN A 180 32.55 -26.29 5.09
N GLU A 181 31.39 -25.67 4.90
CA GLU A 181 30.64 -25.78 3.64
C GLU A 181 30.07 -24.40 3.28
N THR A 182 30.87 -23.59 2.60
CA THR A 182 30.43 -22.36 1.95
C THR A 182 29.61 -22.69 0.71
N ASN A 183 28.37 -23.12 0.90
CA ASN A 183 27.37 -23.17 -0.14
C ASN A 183 26.73 -21.78 -0.28
N HIS A 184 27.36 -20.92 -1.09
CA HIS A 184 26.76 -19.66 -1.56
C HIS A 184 25.59 -19.97 -2.50
N ILE A 185 24.42 -20.19 -1.91
CA ILE A 185 23.19 -20.54 -2.62
C ILE A 185 22.18 -19.39 -2.52
N HIS A 186 21.94 -18.82 -3.70
CA HIS A 186 20.82 -17.97 -4.15
C HIS A 186 20.78 -16.48 -3.75
N ASN A 187 21.25 -15.68 -4.71
CA ASN A 187 20.65 -14.42 -5.15
C ASN A 187 19.14 -14.54 -5.37
N LYS A 188 18.34 -14.60 -4.30
CA LYS A 188 16.90 -14.32 -4.42
C LYS A 188 16.75 -12.79 -4.49
N PRO A 189 16.18 -12.23 -5.58
CA PRO A 189 15.79 -10.83 -5.57
C PRO A 189 14.70 -10.70 -4.50
N GLY A 190 15.06 -10.10 -3.36
CA GLY A 190 14.15 -9.80 -2.28
C GLY A 190 13.09 -8.84 -2.79
N GLY A 191 11.95 -9.38 -3.24
CA GLY A 191 10.74 -8.60 -3.41
C GLY A 191 10.33 -8.08 -2.03
N ASN A 192 10.32 -6.76 -1.87
CA ASN A 192 9.89 -6.14 -0.63
C ASN A 192 8.40 -6.41 -0.41
N LEU A 193 8.15 -7.23 0.58
CA LEU A 193 6.85 -7.48 1.14
C LEU A 193 6.60 -6.39 2.20
N CYS A 194 5.93 -5.30 1.81
CA CYS A 194 5.27 -4.43 2.79
C CYS A 194 4.08 -5.20 3.36
N TRP A 195 4.14 -5.56 4.65
CA TRP A 195 2.98 -6.05 5.39
C TRP A 195 2.56 -4.91 6.32
N GLY A 196 1.31 -4.48 6.20
CA GLY A 196 0.66 -3.62 7.18
C GLY A 196 -0.47 -4.42 7.83
N ALA A 197 -0.50 -4.45 9.16
CA ALA A 197 -1.54 -5.15 9.93
C ALA A 197 -2.74 -4.26 10.27
N TYR A 198 -2.59 -2.94 10.14
CA TYR A 198 -3.64 -1.96 10.47
C TYR A 198 -4.22 -1.31 9.22
N ALA A 199 -5.53 -1.03 9.26
CA ALA A 199 -6.17 -0.11 8.33
C ALA A 199 -5.87 1.33 8.78
N TYR A 200 -5.26 2.12 7.90
CA TYR A 200 -4.94 3.52 8.17
C TYR A 200 -6.00 4.41 7.53
N TRP A 201 -6.56 5.31 8.32
CA TRP A 201 -7.12 6.55 7.78
C TRP A 201 -6.09 7.66 8.02
N MET A 202 -5.70 8.35 6.96
CA MET A 202 -4.79 9.49 7.04
C MET A 202 -5.50 10.76 6.58
N SER A 203 -5.26 11.89 7.25
CA SER A 203 -5.72 13.18 6.75
C SER A 203 -4.94 13.58 5.50
N ASN A 204 -5.46 14.55 4.74
CA ASN A 204 -4.80 15.03 3.53
C ASN A 204 -3.41 15.63 3.84
N GLU A 205 -3.30 16.35 4.96
CA GLU A 205 -2.06 16.97 5.44
C GLU A 205 -1.03 15.91 5.82
N GLY A 206 -1.46 14.85 6.52
CA GLY A 206 -0.61 13.70 6.84
C GLY A 206 -0.11 12.98 5.59
N TYR A 207 -0.97 12.83 4.59
CA TYR A 207 -0.61 12.23 3.31
C TYR A 207 0.42 13.08 2.54
N GLU A 208 0.15 14.38 2.36
CA GLU A 208 1.08 15.28 1.66
C GLU A 208 2.43 15.39 2.39
N SER A 209 2.41 15.40 3.73
CA SER A 209 3.64 15.38 4.53
C SER A 209 4.46 14.12 4.29
N LEU A 210 3.84 12.94 4.31
CA LEU A 210 4.51 11.67 4.01
C LEU A 210 5.06 11.65 2.58
N MET A 211 4.28 12.14 1.61
CA MET A 211 4.69 12.23 0.21
C MET A 211 5.86 13.20 0.03
N GLY A 212 5.88 14.32 0.76
CA GLY A 212 7.00 15.25 0.80
C GLY A 212 8.27 14.58 1.31
N THR A 213 8.20 13.83 2.41
CA THR A 213 9.34 13.06 2.93
C THR A 213 9.84 12.02 1.91
N LEU A 214 8.93 11.26 1.29
CA LEU A 214 9.29 10.26 0.28
C LEU A 214 9.95 10.87 -0.96
N ARG A 215 9.47 12.04 -1.41
CA ARG A 215 10.01 12.76 -2.58
C ARG A 215 11.41 13.30 -2.30
N ASN A 216 11.64 13.79 -1.08
CA ASN A 216 12.91 14.42 -0.70
C ASN A 216 13.98 13.40 -0.31
N ASP A 217 13.62 12.34 0.43
CA ASP A 217 14.55 11.29 0.85
C ASP A 217 13.82 9.97 1.15
N VAL A 218 13.83 9.06 0.19
CA VAL A 218 13.30 7.69 0.37
C VAL A 218 14.02 6.95 1.51
N GLY A 219 15.29 7.29 1.79
CA GLY A 219 16.10 6.75 2.89
C GLY A 219 15.67 7.25 4.28
N ALA A 220 14.91 8.34 4.38
CA ALA A 220 14.31 8.76 5.66
C ALA A 220 13.26 7.74 6.15
N ILE A 221 12.65 7.01 5.21
CA ILE A 221 11.61 6.02 5.48
C ILE A 221 12.18 4.59 5.45
N LEU A 222 13.16 4.33 4.59
CA LEU A 222 13.87 3.06 4.49
C LEU A 222 15.21 3.09 5.23
N TRP A 223 15.47 2.18 6.15
CA TRP A 223 16.74 2.18 6.87
C TRP A 223 17.82 1.42 6.11
N LYS A 224 18.99 2.05 5.95
CA LYS A 224 20.22 1.39 5.48
C LYS A 224 21.28 1.52 6.58
N GLY A 225 21.70 0.39 7.16
CA GLY A 225 22.85 0.39 8.06
C GLY A 225 24.12 0.86 7.35
N LYS A 226 25.08 1.47 8.06
CA LYS A 226 26.32 2.09 7.51
C LYS A 226 27.14 1.17 6.57
N ARG A 227 26.96 -0.15 6.65
CA ARG A 227 27.65 -1.16 5.84
C ARG A 227 26.71 -2.06 5.02
N GLN A 228 25.41 -1.78 5.02
CA GLN A 228 24.46 -2.55 4.24
C GLN A 228 24.45 -2.07 2.80
N ARG A 229 24.55 -3.01 1.85
CA ARG A 229 24.46 -2.70 0.42
C ARG A 229 23.01 -2.43 -0.03
N HIS A 230 22.04 -2.87 0.77
CA HIS A 230 20.61 -2.81 0.46
C HIS A 230 19.85 -2.12 1.59
N TYR A 231 18.73 -1.50 1.24
CA TYR A 231 17.80 -0.93 2.23
C TYR A 231 17.00 -2.04 2.91
N SER A 232 16.81 -1.91 4.22
CA SER A 232 15.86 -2.70 4.98
C SER A 232 14.56 -1.91 5.14
N VAL A 233 13.45 -2.52 4.74
CA VAL A 233 12.12 -1.92 4.86
C VAL A 233 11.67 -1.99 6.31
N LYS A 234 11.20 -0.87 6.85
CA LYS A 234 10.50 -0.84 8.15
C LYS A 234 9.01 -1.12 7.92
N PRO A 235 8.32 -1.80 8.86
CA PRO A 235 6.87 -1.91 8.81
C PRO A 235 6.22 -0.53 8.72
N ILE A 236 5.22 -0.40 7.85
CA ILE A 236 4.49 0.86 7.63
C ILE A 236 3.88 1.36 8.95
N ASP A 237 3.49 0.43 9.82
CA ASP A 237 2.98 0.62 11.18
C ASP A 237 3.95 1.36 12.12
N LYS A 238 5.25 1.34 11.83
CA LYS A 238 6.23 2.14 12.57
C LYS A 238 6.54 3.46 11.91
N ILE A 239 6.40 3.55 10.60
CA ILE A 239 6.76 4.73 9.82
C ILE A 239 5.67 5.79 9.97
N LEU A 240 4.40 5.43 9.68
CA LEU A 240 3.31 6.40 9.62
C LEU A 240 3.09 7.12 10.94
N PRO A 241 2.96 6.43 12.10
CA PRO A 241 2.74 7.13 13.35
C PRO A 241 3.91 8.03 13.73
N ARG A 242 5.16 7.59 13.49
CA ARG A 242 6.34 8.39 13.84
C ARG A 242 6.45 9.67 13.03
N GLN A 243 6.24 9.59 11.72
CA GLN A 243 6.29 10.75 10.84
C GLN A 243 5.16 11.73 11.17
N THR A 244 3.95 11.19 11.38
CA THR A 244 2.79 12.01 11.73
C THR A 244 3.01 12.72 13.08
N ILE A 245 3.50 12.01 14.11
CA ILE A 245 3.83 12.60 15.42
C ILE A 245 4.94 13.64 15.31
N ALA A 246 5.98 13.39 14.51
CA ALA A 246 7.09 14.32 14.34
C ALA A 246 6.64 15.65 13.72
N ASN A 247 5.72 15.60 12.75
CA ASN A 247 5.30 16.78 12.00
C ASN A 247 4.08 17.50 12.61
N PHE A 248 3.20 16.76 13.31
CA PHE A 248 1.90 17.28 13.79
C PHE A 248 1.67 17.08 15.29
N GLY A 249 2.65 16.53 16.03
CA GLY A 249 2.56 16.31 17.48
C GLY A 249 1.87 14.99 17.87
N SER A 250 1.98 14.59 19.15
CA SER A 250 1.50 13.29 19.63
C SER A 250 -0.02 13.08 19.52
N SER A 251 -0.81 14.15 19.59
CA SER A 251 -2.28 14.11 19.46
C SER A 251 -2.78 13.87 18.05
N SER A 252 -1.91 13.93 17.04
CA SER A 252 -2.25 13.73 15.62
C SER A 252 -2.46 12.26 15.24
N VAL A 253 -2.04 11.33 16.11
CA VAL A 253 -2.26 9.89 15.93
C VAL A 253 -3.27 9.43 16.96
N GLN A 254 -4.43 9.01 16.48
CA GLN A 254 -5.45 8.37 17.31
C GLN A 254 -5.45 6.88 17.01
N ILE A 255 -5.25 6.08 18.05
CA ILE A 255 -5.45 4.64 17.98
C ILE A 255 -6.91 4.41 18.31
N SER A 256 -7.68 3.90 17.35
CA SER A 256 -9.06 3.55 17.62
C SER A 256 -9.09 2.48 18.72
N SER A 257 -9.82 2.76 19.81
CA SER A 257 -10.01 1.82 20.90
C SER A 257 -10.87 0.63 20.48
N GLN A 258 -11.64 0.80 19.40
CA GLN A 258 -12.44 -0.25 18.79
C GLN A 258 -11.93 -0.54 17.37
N PRO A 259 -11.74 -1.79 16.98
CA PRO A 259 -11.37 -2.13 15.61
C PRO A 259 -12.41 -1.58 14.62
N ALA A 260 -11.97 -0.72 13.70
CA ALA A 260 -12.86 -0.10 12.70
C ALA A 260 -13.41 -1.13 11.70
N PHE A 261 -12.60 -2.16 11.41
CA PHE A 261 -12.99 -3.30 10.62
C PHE A 261 -12.26 -4.53 11.16
N PHE A 262 -12.99 -5.62 11.31
CA PHE A 262 -12.37 -6.93 11.32
C PHE A 262 -12.28 -7.37 9.88
N ARG A 263 -11.07 -7.68 9.40
CA ARG A 263 -11.00 -8.52 8.21
C ARG A 263 -11.61 -9.85 8.62
N ALA A 264 -12.67 -10.28 7.93
CA ALA A 264 -13.21 -11.61 8.11
C ALA A 264 -12.02 -12.58 8.06
N PRO A 265 -11.70 -13.26 9.16
CA PRO A 265 -10.60 -14.20 9.16
C PRO A 265 -10.93 -15.24 8.12
N MET A 266 -10.00 -15.52 7.21
CA MET A 266 -10.09 -16.77 6.47
C MET A 266 -9.98 -17.84 7.53
N LEU A 267 -11.11 -18.44 7.92
CA LEU A 267 -11.13 -19.52 8.92
C LEU A 267 -10.28 -20.70 8.45
N THR A 268 -10.03 -20.78 7.13
CA THR A 268 -9.20 -21.79 6.50
C THR A 268 -8.12 -21.17 5.63
N SER A 269 -6.86 -21.35 6.03
CA SER A 269 -5.72 -20.95 5.22
C SER A 269 -5.52 -21.94 4.08
N LYS A 270 -5.50 -21.42 2.84
CA LYS A 270 -5.16 -22.23 1.65
C LYS A 270 -3.71 -22.71 1.62
N ILE A 271 -2.85 -22.20 2.49
CA ILE A 271 -1.39 -22.43 2.44
C ILE A 271 -0.90 -23.10 3.73
N HIS A 272 -1.47 -22.76 4.88
CA HIS A 272 -0.99 -23.22 6.18
C HIS A 272 -2.13 -23.57 7.14
N SER A 273 -2.96 -24.53 6.77
CA SER A 273 -4.16 -24.90 7.54
C SER A 273 -3.88 -25.33 8.99
N LYS A 274 -2.67 -25.82 9.27
CA LYS A 274 -2.24 -26.18 10.63
C LYS A 274 -2.25 -25.01 11.64
N TRP A 275 -2.23 -23.76 11.16
CA TRP A 275 -2.26 -22.57 12.02
C TRP A 275 -3.66 -21.99 12.17
N ASP A 276 -4.65 -22.51 11.45
CA ASP A 276 -6.02 -21.98 11.45
C ASP A 276 -6.64 -22.00 12.85
N PRO A 277 -6.55 -23.09 13.65
CA PRO A 277 -7.13 -23.10 14.99
C PRO A 277 -6.57 -21.99 15.90
N GLY A 278 -5.23 -21.85 15.94
CA GLY A 278 -4.60 -20.82 16.76
C GLY A 278 -4.90 -19.40 16.30
N PHE A 279 -5.13 -19.21 14.99
CA PHE A 279 -5.59 -17.94 14.45
C PHE A 279 -7.04 -17.63 14.83
N CYS A 280 -7.91 -18.64 14.81
CA CYS A 280 -9.30 -18.50 15.24
C CYS A 280 -9.38 -18.21 16.75
N ASP A 281 -8.62 -18.92 17.58
CA ASP A 281 -8.53 -18.66 19.03
C ASP A 281 -8.09 -17.22 19.34
N ALA A 282 -7.06 -16.74 18.63
CA ALA A 282 -6.58 -15.37 18.79
C ALA A 282 -7.62 -14.34 18.34
N THR A 283 -8.36 -14.64 17.27
CA THR A 283 -9.42 -13.76 16.75
C THR A 283 -10.60 -13.72 17.71
N GLU A 284 -11.03 -14.87 18.24
CA GLU A 284 -12.11 -14.95 19.23
C GLU A 284 -11.76 -14.16 20.48
N TYR A 285 -10.53 -14.28 20.99
CA TYR A 285 -10.06 -13.48 22.11
C TYR A 285 -10.14 -11.96 21.82
N GLN A 286 -9.76 -11.54 20.61
CA GLN A 286 -9.85 -10.14 20.19
C GLN A 286 -11.30 -9.66 20.10
N LEU A 287 -12.21 -10.48 19.56
CA LEU A 287 -13.64 -10.15 19.49
C LEU A 287 -14.22 -9.97 20.90
N GLN A 288 -13.97 -10.94 21.79
CA GLN A 288 -14.45 -10.91 23.17
C GLN A 288 -13.93 -9.69 23.93
N SER A 289 -12.66 -9.29 23.72
CA SER A 289 -12.09 -8.09 24.34
C SER A 289 -12.78 -6.78 23.93
N ASN A 290 -13.54 -6.80 22.83
CA ASN A 290 -14.30 -5.67 22.30
C ASN A 290 -15.82 -5.84 22.49
N ASN A 291 -16.28 -6.80 23.30
CA ASN A 291 -17.68 -7.19 23.44
C ASN A 291 -18.34 -7.55 22.10
N LEU A 292 -17.59 -8.22 21.23
CA LEU A 292 -18.05 -8.74 19.95
C LEU A 292 -17.91 -10.26 19.92
N ASP A 293 -18.60 -10.88 18.96
CA ASP A 293 -18.55 -12.30 18.69
C ASP A 293 -18.39 -12.58 17.19
N TRP A 294 -18.36 -13.87 16.83
CA TRP A 294 -18.24 -14.32 15.46
C TRP A 294 -19.45 -13.97 14.58
N TYR A 295 -20.63 -13.73 15.16
CA TYR A 295 -21.83 -13.32 14.42
C TYR A 295 -21.81 -11.84 14.05
N ASN A 296 -20.94 -11.05 14.68
CA ASN A 296 -20.67 -9.68 14.28
C ASN A 296 -19.77 -9.58 13.04
N LEU A 297 -19.21 -10.70 12.56
CA LEU A 297 -18.35 -10.74 11.38
C LEU A 297 -19.12 -11.10 10.11
N SER A 298 -18.71 -10.53 8.98
CA SER A 298 -19.23 -10.89 7.66
C SER A 298 -18.58 -12.18 7.17
N LEU A 299 -19.13 -13.32 7.58
CA LEU A 299 -18.68 -14.66 7.20
C LEU A 299 -19.43 -15.19 5.96
N THR A 300 -18.81 -16.10 5.22
CA THR A 300 -19.48 -16.96 4.23
C THR A 300 -20.34 -18.04 4.93
N ASP A 301 -21.20 -18.74 4.19
CA ASP A 301 -22.04 -19.80 4.77
C ASP A 301 -21.19 -20.96 5.32
N THR A 302 -20.17 -21.39 4.57
CA THR A 302 -19.19 -22.40 5.02
C THR A 302 -18.48 -21.96 6.30
N GLU A 303 -18.07 -20.69 6.39
CA GLU A 303 -17.41 -20.17 7.58
C GLU A 303 -18.36 -20.10 8.79
N ARG A 304 -19.63 -19.76 8.57
CA ARG A 304 -20.66 -19.81 9.62
C ARG A 304 -20.87 -21.23 10.14
N GLU A 305 -20.81 -22.24 9.27
CA GLU A 305 -20.89 -23.64 9.68
C GLU A 305 -19.69 -24.06 10.53
N ILE A 306 -18.48 -23.64 10.16
CA ILE A 306 -17.25 -23.89 10.96
C ILE A 306 -17.39 -23.27 12.37
N VAL A 307 -17.81 -22.00 12.44
CA VAL A 307 -18.05 -21.32 13.74
C VAL A 307 -19.13 -22.03 14.55
N SER A 308 -20.22 -22.45 13.90
CA SER A 308 -21.31 -23.16 14.57
C SER A 308 -20.84 -24.51 15.11
N HIS A 309 -20.03 -25.25 14.35
CA HIS A 309 -19.40 -26.47 14.80
C HIS A 309 -18.49 -26.22 16.00
N HIS A 310 -17.67 -25.17 15.98
CA HIS A 310 -16.84 -24.80 17.13
C HIS A 310 -17.70 -24.50 18.37
N ASN A 311 -18.76 -23.72 18.23
CA ASN A 311 -19.65 -23.38 19.36
C ASN A 311 -20.32 -24.62 19.99
N ILE A 312 -20.59 -25.65 19.20
CA ILE A 312 -21.19 -26.91 19.68
C ILE A 312 -20.13 -27.86 20.26
N SER A 313 -19.00 -28.02 19.58
CA SER A 313 -18.00 -29.06 19.88
C SER A 313 -16.82 -28.59 20.72
N GLY A 314 -16.59 -27.27 20.80
CA GLY A 314 -15.39 -26.66 21.37
C GLY A 314 -14.12 -26.87 20.54
N LYS A 315 -14.24 -27.30 19.27
CA LYS A 315 -13.09 -27.57 18.39
C LYS A 315 -13.24 -26.90 17.03
N TRP A 316 -12.17 -26.24 16.59
CA TRP A 316 -12.03 -25.74 15.23
C TRP A 316 -11.85 -26.88 14.26
N ILE A 317 -12.56 -26.80 13.13
CA ILE A 317 -12.43 -27.72 12.01
C ILE A 317 -12.08 -26.95 10.75
N THR A 318 -11.38 -27.61 9.84
CA THR A 318 -11.09 -27.09 8.52
C THR A 318 -12.28 -27.31 7.57
N GLU A 319 -12.32 -26.55 6.48
CA GLU A 319 -13.33 -26.68 5.43
C GLU A 319 -13.31 -28.08 4.80
N MET A 320 -12.13 -28.70 4.69
CA MET A 320 -12.00 -30.08 4.20
C MET A 320 -12.62 -31.09 5.16
N GLU A 321 -12.46 -30.90 6.47
CA GLU A 321 -13.08 -31.77 7.49
C GLU A 321 -14.59 -31.58 7.55
N LEU A 322 -15.08 -30.35 7.38
CA LEU A 322 -16.51 -30.04 7.28
C LEU A 322 -17.15 -30.73 6.06
N GLN A 323 -16.50 -30.67 4.90
CA GLN A 323 -16.94 -31.35 3.69
C GLN A 323 -16.90 -32.89 3.85
N SER A 324 -15.89 -33.42 4.54
CA SER A 324 -15.79 -34.86 4.81
C SER A 324 -16.90 -35.35 5.73
N SER A 325 -17.29 -34.55 6.72
CA SER A 325 -18.37 -34.88 7.67
C SER A 325 -19.74 -34.90 6.99
N SER A 326 -19.97 -33.99 6.05
CA SER A 326 -21.24 -33.88 5.32
C SER A 326 -21.54 -35.09 4.42
N ASN A 327 -20.52 -35.83 3.99
CA ASN A 327 -20.70 -37.00 3.12
C ASN A 327 -21.13 -38.27 3.89
N VAL A 328 -20.84 -38.37 5.19
CA VAL A 328 -21.12 -39.58 5.98
C VAL A 328 -22.62 -39.76 6.25
N ASP A 329 -23.37 -38.67 6.39
CA ASP A 329 -24.80 -38.72 6.70
C ASP A 329 -25.68 -39.11 5.49
N ILE A 330 -25.15 -38.95 4.27
CA ILE A 330 -25.87 -39.31 3.03
C ILE A 330 -25.89 -40.83 2.84
N ASP A 331 -24.82 -41.53 3.19
CA ASP A 331 -24.76 -43.00 3.03
C ASP A 331 -25.56 -43.75 4.11
N ALA A 332 -25.65 -43.19 5.33
CA ALA A 332 -26.45 -43.78 6.40
C ALA A 332 -27.96 -43.75 6.09
N SER A 333 -28.43 -42.71 5.39
CA SER A 333 -29.83 -42.59 4.98
C SER A 333 -30.17 -43.42 3.74
N ALA A 334 -29.21 -43.72 2.87
CA ALA A 334 -29.41 -44.61 1.72
C ALA A 334 -29.51 -46.10 2.12
N SER A 335 -28.84 -46.53 3.19
CA SER A 335 -28.87 -47.92 3.67
C SER A 335 -30.19 -48.33 4.33
N ALA A 336 -30.91 -47.38 4.94
CA ALA A 336 -32.17 -47.65 5.65
C ALA A 336 -33.35 -48.01 4.71
N ASN A 337 -33.26 -47.70 3.41
CA ASN A 337 -34.35 -47.94 2.46
C ASN A 337 -34.31 -49.32 1.75
N ASN A 338 -33.30 -50.17 2.02
CA ASN A 338 -33.15 -51.46 1.34
C ASN A 338 -33.44 -52.70 2.21
N THR A 339 -33.98 -52.55 3.43
CA THR A 339 -34.30 -53.68 4.33
C THR A 339 -35.81 -53.91 4.53
N ALA A 340 -36.62 -53.45 3.59
CA ALA A 340 -38.07 -53.70 3.58
C ALA A 340 -38.52 -54.32 2.26
N ILE A 341 -38.15 -55.59 2.02
CA ILE A 341 -38.82 -56.50 1.07
C ILE A 341 -38.94 -57.87 1.71
#